data_AF-A0A7X4JN03-F1
#
_entry.id   AF-A0A7X4JN03-F1
#
_cell.length_a   1.000
_cell.length_b   1.000
_cell.length_c   1.000
_cell.angle_alpha   90.00
_cell.angle_beta   90.00
_cell.angle_gamma   90.00
#
_symmetry.space_group_name_H-M   'P 1'
#
loop_
_entity.id
_entity.type
_entity.pdbx_description
1 polymer ?
#
loop_
_entity_poly.entity_id
_entity_poly.type
_entity_poly.pdbx_seq_one_letter_code
_entity_poly.pdbx_strand_id
1 'polypeptide(L)'
;MQKFLETQWLPALRNAPGCLEVELLDTYQDRAGYCVSELWENTEMHLRSTAKLWRETHTGLMKKVGEYATIEFLWNCTILDV
;
A
#
# COMPACT_ATOMS: atom_id res chain seq x y z
N MET A 1 -6.43 11.50 -8.00
CA MET A 1 -5.79 10.57 -7.05
C MET A 1 -5.59 9.19 -7.68
N GLN A 2 -6.61 8.55 -8.24
CA GLN A 2 -6.50 7.24 -8.92
C GLN A 2 -5.25 7.06 -9.80
N LYS A 3 -5.05 7.95 -10.78
CA LYS A 3 -3.87 7.91 -11.68
C LYS A 3 -2.52 7.94 -10.93
N PHE A 4 -2.42 8.68 -9.83
CA PHE A 4 -1.21 8.68 -9.01
C PHE A 4 -1.00 7.32 -8.32
N LEU A 5 -2.07 6.73 -7.79
CA LEU A 5 -2.00 5.41 -7.18
C LEU A 5 -1.53 4.38 -8.21
N GLU A 6 -2.19 4.33 -9.36
CA GLU A 6 -1.90 3.35 -10.42
C GLU A 6 -0.49 3.49 -11.02
N THR A 7 -0.01 4.73 -11.23
CA THR A 7 1.26 4.97 -11.94
C THR A 7 2.48 5.08 -11.06
N GLN A 8 2.32 5.34 -9.76
CA GLN A 8 3.43 5.59 -8.83
C GLN A 8 3.33 4.78 -7.55
N TRP A 9 2.17 4.77 -6.88
CA TRP A 9 2.01 4.10 -5.58
C TRP A 9 2.04 2.57 -5.67
N LEU A 10 1.13 1.97 -6.45
CA LEU A 10 1.05 0.52 -6.60
C LEU A 10 2.35 -0.06 -7.20
N PRO A 11 2.99 0.56 -8.21
CA PRO A 11 4.29 0.08 -8.70
C PRO A 11 5.39 0.10 -7.63
N ALA A 12 5.41 1.10 -6.72
CA ALA A 12 6.39 1.12 -5.64
C ALA A 12 6.18 -0.03 -4.64
N LEU A 13 4.93 -0.35 -4.31
CA LEU A 13 4.57 -1.49 -3.47
C LEU A 13 4.88 -2.83 -4.14
N ARG A 14 4.52 -3.02 -5.41
CA ARG A 14 4.78 -4.27 -6.16
C ARG A 14 6.27 -4.60 -6.28
N ASN A 15 7.13 -3.58 -6.29
CA ASN A 15 8.57 -3.77 -6.33
C ASN A 15 9.21 -3.88 -4.92
N ALA A 16 8.41 -3.83 -3.86
CA ALA A 16 8.89 -3.98 -2.50
C ALA A 16 9.28 -5.44 -2.22
N PRO A 17 10.43 -5.69 -1.56
CA PRO A 17 10.76 -7.05 -1.12
C PRO A 17 9.69 -7.64 -0.20
N GLY A 18 9.20 -8.83 -0.53
CA GLY A 18 8.18 -9.56 0.25
C GLY A 18 6.73 -9.13 -0.02
N CYS A 19 6.49 -8.21 -0.95
CA CYS A 19 5.15 -7.92 -1.44
C CYS A 19 4.77 -8.95 -2.51
N LEU A 20 3.65 -9.65 -2.30
CA LEU A 20 3.17 -10.72 -3.17
C LEU A 20 2.13 -10.21 -4.16
N GLU A 21 1.23 -9.35 -3.69
CA GLU A 21 0.15 -8.82 -4.51
C GLU A 21 -0.26 -7.43 -4.05
N VAL A 22 -0.66 -6.58 -5.00
CA VAL A 22 -1.18 -5.24 -4.72
C VAL A 22 -2.25 -4.91 -5.75
N GLU A 23 -3.43 -4.52 -5.26
CA GLU A 23 -4.56 -4.11 -6.08
C GLU A 23 -5.22 -2.84 -5.56
N LEU A 24 -5.83 -2.08 -6.48
CA LEU A 24 -6.72 -0.98 -6.15
C LEU A 24 -8.14 -1.53 -6.14
N LEU A 25 -8.84 -1.41 -5.01
CA LEU A 25 -10.21 -1.88 -4.88
C LEU A 25 -11.18 -0.78 -5.33
N ASP A 26 -12.04 -1.12 -6.29
CA ASP A 26 -13.03 -0.20 -6.86
C ASP A 26 -14.15 0.18 -5.87
N THR A 27 -14.36 -0.64 -4.84
CA THR A 27 -15.42 -0.43 -3.84
C THR A 27 -14.92 -0.76 -2.44
N TYR A 28 -14.50 0.25 -1.68
CA TYR A 28 -14.44 0.17 -0.23
C TYR A 28 -15.61 0.98 0.33
N GLN A 29 -16.50 0.29 1.04
CA GLN A 29 -17.83 0.80 1.39
C GLN A 29 -17.75 2.08 2.23
N ASP A 30 -18.62 3.04 1.90
CA ASP A 30 -19.03 4.23 2.65
C ASP A 30 -18.20 5.52 2.67
N ARG A 31 -16.99 5.59 2.08
CA ARG A 31 -16.26 6.87 2.00
C ARG A 31 -15.69 7.06 0.60
N ALA A 32 -15.75 8.30 0.09
CA ALA A 32 -15.24 8.71 -1.23
C ALA A 32 -13.70 8.62 -1.36
N GLY A 33 -13.12 7.49 -0.91
CA GLY A 33 -11.70 7.21 -0.86
C GLY A 33 -11.32 6.08 -1.82
N TYR A 34 -10.02 5.84 -1.88
CA TYR A 34 -9.41 4.74 -2.62
C TYR A 34 -8.90 3.72 -1.62
N CYS A 35 -9.09 2.44 -1.88
CA CYS A 35 -8.55 1.38 -1.04
C CYS A 35 -7.49 0.59 -1.82
N VAL A 36 -6.34 0.41 -1.19
CA VAL A 36 -5.26 -0.43 -1.72
C VAL A 36 -5.22 -1.68 -0.84
N SER A 37 -5.37 -2.84 -1.46
CA SER A 37 -5.18 -4.13 -0.82
C SER A 37 -3.76 -4.61 -1.11
N GLU A 38 -3.07 -5.06 -0.06
CA GLU A 38 -1.67 -5.49 -0.13
C GLU A 38 -1.53 -6.87 0.51
N LEU A 39 -0.97 -7.82 -0.22
CA LEU A 39 -0.58 -9.13 0.29
C LEU A 39 0.92 -9.19 0.46
N TRP A 40 1.36 -9.65 1.63
CA TRP A 40 2.78 -9.74 2.00
C TRP A 40 3.10 -11.14 2.51
N GLU A 41 4.36 -11.56 2.34
CA GLU A 41 4.85 -12.86 2.82
C GLU A 41 4.62 -13.06 4.32
N ASN A 42 4.82 -12.00 5.11
CA ASN A 42 4.53 -11.96 6.54
C ASN A 42 4.56 -10.51 7.05
N THR A 43 4.11 -10.31 8.28
CA THR A 43 4.06 -8.99 8.95
C THR A 43 5.43 -8.35 9.12
N GLU A 44 6.49 -9.11 9.41
CA GLU A 44 7.84 -8.57 9.60
C GLU A 44 8.37 -7.96 8.29
N MET A 45 8.24 -8.69 7.19
CA MET A 45 8.60 -8.24 5.85
C MET A 45 7.83 -6.97 5.47
N HIS A 46 6.53 -6.95 5.70
CA HIS A 46 5.70 -5.79 5.41
C HIS A 46 6.19 -4.55 6.16
N LEU A 47 6.37 -4.64 7.49
CA LEU A 47 6.79 -3.51 8.32
C LEU A 47 8.18 -2.98 7.91
N ARG A 48 9.13 -3.89 7.66
CA ARG A 48 10.49 -3.51 7.27
C ARG A 48 10.54 -2.87 5.89
N SER A 49 9.85 -3.46 4.91
CA SER A 49 9.86 -3.00 3.53
C SER A 49 9.12 -1.67 3.36
N THR A 50 7.97 -1.49 4.01
CA THR A 50 7.24 -0.20 3.96
C THR A 50 7.94 0.91 4.73
N ALA A 51 8.59 0.62 5.85
CA ALA A 51 9.43 1.60 6.53
C ALA A 51 10.54 2.11 5.59
N LYS A 52 11.26 1.20 4.92
CA LYS A 52 12.31 1.57 3.96
C LYS A 52 11.75 2.31 2.73
N LEU A 53 10.61 1.88 2.21
CA LEU A 53 9.97 2.54 1.08
C LEU A 53 9.59 3.98 1.42
N TRP A 54 8.83 4.18 2.48
CA TRP A 54 8.18 5.46 2.76
C TRP A 54 9.04 6.44 3.55
N ARG A 55 10.07 5.95 4.25
CA ARG A 55 10.97 6.79 5.06
C ARG A 55 12.34 7.00 4.44
N GLU A 56 12.74 6.20 3.45
CA GLU A 56 14.09 6.31 2.87
C GLU A 56 14.07 6.50 1.35
N THR A 57 13.45 5.57 0.59
CA THR A 57 13.64 5.53 -0.88
C THR A 57 12.60 6.32 -1.68
N HIS A 58 11.35 6.32 -1.24
CA HIS A 58 10.20 6.94 -1.92
C HIS A 58 9.50 7.95 -1.01
N THR A 59 10.28 8.65 -0.18
CA THR A 59 9.79 9.71 0.73
C THR A 59 8.98 10.78 0.00
N GLY A 60 9.35 11.10 -1.24
CA GLY A 60 8.59 12.03 -2.08
C GLY A 60 7.18 11.56 -2.43
N LEU A 61 6.98 10.24 -2.63
CA LEU A 61 5.64 9.67 -2.84
C LEU A 61 4.82 9.74 -1.56
N MET A 62 5.41 9.41 -0.41
CA MET A 62 4.77 9.48 0.91
C MET A 62 4.34 10.91 1.27
N LYS A 63 5.18 11.91 0.96
CA LYS A 63 4.82 13.32 1.13
C LYS A 63 3.65 13.69 0.23
N LYS A 64 3.75 13.34 -1.06
CA LYS A 64 2.76 13.68 -2.07
C LYS A 64 1.38 13.08 -1.77
N VAL A 65 1.29 11.84 -1.30
CA VAL A 65 -0.01 11.27 -0.90
C VAL A 65 -0.62 12.04 0.28
N GLY A 66 0.19 12.50 1.23
CA GLY A 66 -0.25 13.31 2.37
C GLY A 66 -0.79 14.70 1.99
N GLU A 67 -0.47 15.20 0.79
CA GLU A 67 -1.03 16.46 0.27
C GLU A 67 -2.45 16.30 -0.27
N TYR A 68 -2.86 15.06 -0.60
CA TYR A 68 -4.13 14.80 -1.28
C TYR A 68 -5.11 13.94 -0.47
N ALA A 69 -4.63 13.19 0.51
CA ALA A 69 -5.44 12.21 1.25
C ALA A 69 -4.92 11.99 2.68
N THR A 70 -5.83 11.57 3.54
CA THR A 70 -5.48 10.91 4.80
C THR A 70 -5.39 9.41 4.52
N ILE A 71 -4.30 8.77 4.97
CA ILE A 71 -4.11 7.34 4.81
C ILE A 71 -4.56 6.64 6.09
N GLU A 72 -5.53 5.75 5.98
CA GLU A 72 -5.93 4.84 7.05
C GLU A 72 -5.41 3.44 6.70
N PHE A 73 -4.73 2.80 7.64
CA PHE A 73 -4.19 1.45 7.46
C PHE A 73 -5.09 0.45 8.17
N LEU A 74 -5.67 -0.47 7.40
CA LEU A 74 -6.45 -1.60 7.91
C LEU A 74 -5.65 -2.88 7.72
N TRP A 75 -5.47 -3.62 8.81
CA TRP A 75 -4.63 -4.81 8.84
C TRP A 75 -5.52 -6.03 8.97
N ASN A 76 -5.71 -6.74 7.86
CA ASN A 76 -6.40 -8.03 7.85
C ASN A 76 -5.36 -9.14 7.69
N CYS A 77 -5.25 -10.02 8.68
CA CYS A 77 -4.43 -11.21 8.59
C CYS A 77 -5.30 -12.36 8.12
N THR A 78 -4.99 -12.89 6.93
CA THR A 78 -5.60 -14.13 6.43
C THR A 78 -4.54 -15.21 6.51
N ILE A 79 -4.74 -16.21 7.36
CA ILE A 79 -3.92 -17.41 7.38
C ILE A 79 -4.43 -18.31 6.26
N LEU A 80 -3.63 -18.47 5.21
CA LEU A 80 -3.88 -19.46 4.17
C LEU A 80 -3.45 -20.82 4.72
N ASP A 81 -4.38 -21.56 5.30
CA ASP A 81 -4.18 -22.98 5.63
C ASP A 81 -4.21 -23.75 4.29
N VAL A 82 -3.13 -24.47 3.97
CA VAL A 82 -2.98 -25.25 2.72
C VAL A 82 -3.21 -26.73 3.02
#